data_AF-A0A2R2ZGF2-F1
#
_entry.id   AF-A0A2R2ZGF2-F1
#
_cell.length_a   1.000
_cell.length_b   1.000
_cell.length_c   1.000
_cell.angle_alpha   90.00
_cell.angle_beta   90.00
_cell.angle_gamma   90.00
#
_symmetry.space_group_name_H-M   'P 1'
#
loop_
_entity.id
_entity.type
_entity.pdbx_description
1 polymer ?
#
loop_
_entity_poly.entity_id
_entity_poly.type
_entity_poly.pdbx_seq_one_letter_code
_entity_poly.pdbx_strand_id
1 'polypeptide(L)' 'MKQQIYNTALYLRLSRDDELQGESSSITTQRSMLRLYAKEHHLNVIDEYIDDGWSGTNFERPSFQRMIEDIEIKSV' A
#
# COMPACT_ATOMS: atom_id res chain seq x y z
N MET A 1 -8.06 -24.02 -17.77
CA MET A 1 -7.53 -24.06 -16.39
C MET A 1 -8.03 -22.80 -15.69
N LYS A 2 -8.55 -22.90 -14.45
CA LYS A 2 -8.92 -21.68 -13.70
C LYS A 2 -7.63 -21.03 -13.21
N GLN A 3 -7.44 -19.75 -13.52
CA GLN A 3 -6.34 -18.97 -12.99
C GLN A 3 -6.58 -18.76 -11.50
N GLN A 4 -5.59 -19.09 -10.67
CA GLN A 4 -5.64 -18.81 -9.23
C GLN A 4 -5.60 -17.28 -9.04
N ILE A 5 -6.59 -16.74 -8.34
CA ILE A 5 -6.63 -15.33 -7.96
C ILE A 5 -6.01 -15.22 -6.56
N TYR A 6 -5.07 -14.30 -6.40
CA TYR A 6 -4.43 -14.01 -5.12
C TYR A 6 -4.97 -12.71 -4.56
N ASN A 7 -5.41 -12.74 -3.30
CA ASN A 7 -5.64 -11.52 -2.53
C ASN A 7 -4.29 -10.83 -2.32
N THR A 8 -4.28 -9.51 -2.47
CA THR A 8 -3.07 -8.69 -2.45
C THR A 8 -3.38 -7.37 -1.76
N ALA A 9 -2.50 -6.93 -0.87
CA ALA A 9 -2.53 -5.56 -0.37
C ALA A 9 -1.38 -4.75 -0.95
N LEU A 10 -1.58 -3.43 -1.04
CA LEU A 10 -0.59 -2.49 -1.54
C LEU A 10 -0.03 -1.67 -0.38
N TYR A 11 1.29 -1.50 -0.32
CA TYR A 11 1.95 -0.62 0.64
C TYR A 11 2.60 0.56 -0.09
N LEU A 12 2.29 1.78 0.35
CA LEU A 12 2.75 3.04 -0.25
C LEU A 12 3.38 3.90 0.83
N ARG A 13 4.50 4.56 0.50
CA ARG A 13 5.21 5.40 1.46
C ARG A 13 5.93 6.56 0.79
N LEU A 14 5.90 7.72 1.44
CA LEU A 14 6.71 8.88 1.09
C LEU A 14 7.38 9.43 2.36
N SER A 15 8.67 9.74 2.31
CA SER A 15 9.40 10.27 3.50
C SER A 15 9.24 11.77 3.71
N ARG A 16 8.72 12.48 2.72
CA ARG A 16 8.58 13.93 2.74
C ARG A 16 7.10 14.25 2.64
N ASP A 17 6.57 14.83 3.71
CA ASP A 17 5.27 15.50 3.65
C ASP A 17 5.44 16.72 2.73
N ASP A 18 4.65 16.81 1.65
CA ASP A 18 4.68 17.96 0.74
C ASP A 18 3.82 19.13 1.26
N GLU A 19 3.31 19.04 2.51
CA GLU A 19 2.49 20.05 3.22
C GLU A 19 1.22 20.44 2.46
N LEU A 20 0.84 19.67 1.44
CA LEU A 20 -0.41 19.87 0.71
C LEU A 20 -1.57 19.39 1.59
N GLN A 21 -2.71 20.09 1.55
CA GLN A 21 -3.93 19.55 2.13
C GLN A 21 -4.35 18.30 1.33
N GLY A 22 -4.05 17.12 1.86
CA GLY A 22 -4.45 15.83 1.28
C GLY A 22 -3.26 14.90 1.07
N GLU A 23 -3.48 13.89 0.24
CA GLU A 23 -2.44 12.93 -0.15
C GLU A 23 -1.46 13.56 -1.15
N SER A 24 -0.17 13.29 -0.96
CA SER A 24 0.88 13.76 -1.86
C SER A 24 0.75 13.20 -3.28
N SER A 25 1.19 13.98 -4.26
CA SER A 25 1.18 13.57 -5.68
C SER A 25 2.00 12.30 -5.93
N SER A 26 3.02 12.06 -5.10
CA SER A 26 3.86 10.87 -5.20
C SER A 26 3.14 9.61 -4.72
N ILE A 27 2.32 9.66 -3.67
CA ILE A 27 1.51 8.52 -3.23
C ILE A 27 0.44 8.20 -4.28
N THR A 28 -0.25 9.21 -4.83
CA THR A 28 -1.23 9.00 -5.91
C THR A 28 -0.60 8.33 -7.14
N THR A 29 0.62 8.73 -7.50
CA THR A 29 1.37 8.12 -8.59
C THR A 29 1.73 6.67 -8.28
N GLN A 30 2.26 6.39 -7.08
CA GLN A 30 2.59 5.04 -6.62
C GLN A 30 1.36 4.12 -6.66
N ARG A 31 0.20 4.59 -6.18
CA ARG A 31 -1.07 3.85 -6.21
C ARG A 31 -1.45 3.46 -7.64
N SER A 32 -1.37 4.41 -8.55
CA SER A 32 -1.73 4.20 -9.94
C SER A 32 -0.85 3.12 -10.59
N MET A 33 0.46 3.16 -10.34
CA MET A 33 1.41 2.15 -10.83
C MET A 33 1.13 0.76 -10.24
N LEU A 34 0.94 0.67 -8.92
CA LEU A 34 0.69 -0.61 -8.25
C LEU A 34 -0.66 -1.23 -8.64
N ARG A 35 -1.72 -0.42 -8.78
CA ARG A 35 -3.02 -0.91 -9.24
C ARG A 35 -2.99 -1.36 -10.69
N LEU A 36 -2.25 -0.66 -11.56
CA LEU A 36 -2.06 -1.10 -12.94
C LEU A 36 -1.37 -2.47 -12.98
N TYR A 37 -0.27 -2.62 -12.24
CA TYR A 37 0.44 -3.89 -12.12
C TYR A 37 -0.47 -5.00 -11.60
N ALA A 38 -1.20 -4.76 -10.51
CA ALA A 38 -2.13 -5.74 -9.95
C ALA A 38 -3.19 -6.18 -10.97
N LYS A 39 -3.74 -5.23 -11.73
CA LYS A 39 -4.72 -5.51 -12.80
C LYS A 39 -4.11 -6.37 -13.91
N GLU A 40 -2.94 -6.02 -14.43
CA GLU A 40 -2.26 -6.77 -15.50
C GLU A 40 -1.91 -8.19 -15.06
N HIS A 41 -1.60 -8.37 -13.78
CA HIS A 41 -1.22 -9.65 -13.18
C HIS A 41 -2.39 -10.41 -12.52
N HIS A 42 -3.63 -9.94 -12.69
CA HIS A 42 -4.84 -10.62 -12.18
C HIS A 42 -4.83 -10.81 -10.65
N LEU A 43 -4.23 -9.86 -9.94
CA LEU A 43 -4.20 -9.79 -8.48
C LEU A 43 -5.45 -9.07 -7.96
N ASN A 44 -6.07 -9.63 -6.92
CA ASN A 44 -7.23 -9.03 -6.28
C ASN A 44 -6.76 -8.10 -5.16
N VAL A 45 -6.75 -6.79 -5.43
CA VAL A 45 -6.38 -5.79 -4.42
C VAL A 45 -7.49 -5.65 -3.39
N ILE A 46 -7.19 -5.98 -2.13
CA ILE A 46 -8.18 -5.98 -1.04
C ILE A 46 -7.98 -4.85 -0.01
N ASP A 47 -6.77 -4.30 0.12
CA ASP A 47 -6.51 -3.14 0.98
C ASP A 47 -5.28 -2.34 0.51
N GLU A 48 -5.15 -1.12 1.00
CA GLU A 48 -4.02 -0.22 0.83
C GLU A 48 -3.53 0.35 2.17
N TYR A 49 -2.22 0.33 2.37
CA TYR A 49 -1.54 0.82 3.55
C TYR A 49 -0.64 1.99 3.14
N ILE A 50 -0.91 3.18 3.69
CA ILE A 50 -0.31 4.44 3.20
C ILE A 50 0.38 5.15 4.35
N ASP A 51 1.68 5.37 4.20
CA ASP A 51 2.51 6.13 5.13
C ASP A 51 3.08 7.36 4.41
N ASP A 52 2.26 8.40 4.26
CA ASP A 52 2.65 9.68 3.66
C ASP A 52 3.32 10.59 4.72
N GLY A 53 4.51 11.11 4.41
CA GLY A 53 5.33 11.88 5.36
C GLY A 53 6.12 11.05 6.39
N TRP A 54 6.23 9.73 6.23
CA TRP A 54 6.91 8.85 7.20
C TRP A 54 8.30 8.40 6.74
N SER A 55 9.28 8.53 7.65
CA SER A 55 10.64 8.06 7.43
C SER A 55 10.70 6.57 7.10
N GLY A 56 11.62 6.18 6.21
CA GLY A 56 11.92 4.78 5.91
C GLY A 56 12.98 4.16 6.82
N THR A 57 13.45 4.87 7.85
CA THR A 57 14.60 4.45 8.68
C THR A 57 14.24 3.49 9.81
N ASN A 58 12.94 3.32 10.12
CA ASN A 58 12.45 2.39 11.13
C ASN A 58 11.10 1.80 10.71
N PHE A 59 10.55 0.94 11.57
CA PHE A 59 9.24 0.30 11.36
C PHE A 59 8.12 0.97 12.16
N GLU A 60 8.37 2.10 12.82
CA GLU A 60 7.38 2.88 13.56
C GLU A 60 6.57 3.74 12.61
N ARG A 61 5.81 3.08 11.73
CA ARG A 61 4.98 3.74 10.71
C ARG A 61 3.56 3.18 10.83
N PRO A 62 2.52 4.01 11.02
CA PRO A 62 1.20 3.55 11.42
C PRO A 62 0.58 2.55 10.44
N SER A 63 0.63 2.83 9.14
CA SER A 63 0.03 1.93 8.15
C SER A 63 0.84 0.66 7.96
N PHE A 64 2.16 0.73 8.10
CA PHE A 64 3.00 -0.47 8.14
C PHE A 64 2.66 -1.36 9.35
N GLN A 65 2.50 -0.79 10.54
CA GLN A 65 2.13 -1.56 11.73
C GLN A 65 0.75 -2.19 11.57
N ARG A 66 -0.23 -1.43 11.04
CA ARG A 66 -1.56 -1.96 10.69
C ARG A 66 -1.48 -3.13 9.72
N MET A 67 -0.63 -3.04 8.69
CA MET A 67 -0.40 -4.13 7.73
C MET A 67 0.13 -5.39 8.40
N ILE A 68 1.10 -5.26 9.31
CA ILE A 68 1.64 -6.41 10.02
C ILE A 68 0.59 -7.05 10.93
N GLU A 69 -0.19 -6.25 11.66
CA GLU A 69 -1.29 -6.75 12.49
C GLU A 69 -2.32 -7.51 11.63
N ASP A 70 -2.72 -6.93 10.50
CA ASP A 70 -3.67 -7.55 9.58
C ASP A 70 -3.17 -8.90 9.03
N ILE A 71 -1.87 -9.00 8.73
CA ILE A 71 -1.22 -10.25 8.32
C ILE A 71 -1.27 -11.29 9.46
N GLU A 72 -0.99 -10.89 10.69
CA GLU A 72 -0.99 -11.77 11.86
C GLU A 72 -2.38 -12.34 12.16
N ILE A 73 -3.42 -11.52 12.03
CA ILE A 73 -4.81 -11.95 12.25
C ILE A 73 -5.47 -12.55 11.00
N LYS A 74 -4.77 -12.57 9.85
CA LYS A 74 -5.26 -13.06 8.56
C LYS A 74 -6.52 -12.32 8.07
N SER A 75 -6.59 -11.02 8.34
CA SER A 75 -7.63 -10.12 7.80
C SER A 75 -7.31 -9.65 6.37
N VAL A 76 -6.10 -9.95 5.89
CA VAL A 76 -5.57 -9.67 4.54
C VAL A 76 -4.96 -10.93 3.92
#